data_AF-A0A6J2JUA1-F1
#
_entry.id   AF-A0A6J2JUA1-F1
#
_cell.length_a   1.000
_cell.length_b   1.000
_cell.length_c   1.000
_cell.angle_alpha   90.00
_cell.angle_beta   90.00
_cell.angle_gamma   90.00
#
_symmetry.space_group_name_H-M   'P 1'
#
loop_
_entity.id
_entity.type
_entity.pdbx_description
1 polymer ?
#
loop_
_entity_poly.entity_id
_entity_poly.type
_entity_poly.pdbx_seq_one_letter_code
_entity_poly.pdbx_strand_id
1 'polypeptide(L)'
;MEMQCVKEVVGKIRSLRNTYNNELLKAKKSNTTGMATNDLYISKIPWLCHLDFLKNIDSYTRENTENMAVDALEKVATQHFLNDEFDLFGQTIAEQLRQLPLEIALKTEEMILSTVRKQRIKLAKQQTSTQ
;
A
#
# COMPACT_ATOMS: atom_id res chain seq x y z
N MET A 1 -33.19 -10.98 -21.66
CA MET A 1 -32.12 -10.61 -20.71
C MET A 1 -32.04 -9.10 -20.73
N GLU A 2 -32.67 -8.45 -19.75
CA GLU A 2 -32.75 -7.00 -19.69
C GLU A 2 -31.35 -6.39 -19.52
N MET A 3 -31.02 -5.43 -20.36
CA MET A 3 -29.78 -4.68 -20.27
C MET A 3 -29.95 -3.66 -19.13
N GLN A 4 -29.42 -4.01 -17.96
CA GLN A 4 -29.49 -3.18 -16.77
C GLN A 4 -28.92 -1.78 -17.08
N CYS A 5 -29.68 -0.73 -16.79
CA CYS A 5 -29.25 0.64 -17.07
C CYS A 5 -27.91 0.91 -16.35
N VAL A 6 -26.98 1.59 -17.02
CA VAL A 6 -25.64 1.92 -16.48
C VAL A 6 -25.73 2.53 -15.07
N LYS A 7 -26.73 3.37 -14.81
CA LYS A 7 -26.97 3.99 -13.50
C LYS A 7 -27.23 2.96 -12.40
N GLU A 8 -27.99 1.91 -12.69
CA GLU A 8 -28.30 0.85 -11.73
C GLU A 8 -27.06 -0.01 -11.42
N VAL A 9 -26.28 -0.34 -12.46
CA VAL A 9 -25.02 -1.08 -12.29
C VAL A 9 -24.06 -0.30 -11.40
N VAL A 10 -23.89 0.99 -11.67
CA VAL A 10 -23.07 1.88 -10.83
C VAL A 10 -23.61 1.97 -9.40
N GLY A 11 -24.93 2.05 -9.23
CA GLY A 11 -25.57 2.02 -7.92
C GLY A 11 -25.26 0.75 -7.13
N LYS A 12 -25.35 -0.42 -7.77
CA LYS A 12 -25.04 -1.72 -7.17
C LYS A 12 -23.57 -1.82 -6.77
N ILE A 13 -22.64 -1.41 -7.65
CA ILE A 13 -21.19 -1.38 -7.35
C ILE A 13 -20.92 -0.49 -6.14
N ARG A 14 -21.56 0.68 -6.07
CA ARG A 14 -21.42 1.59 -4.94
C ARG A 14 -21.94 0.97 -3.64
N SER A 15 -23.10 0.32 -3.69
CA SER A 15 -23.67 -0.38 -2.54
C SER A 15 -22.74 -1.48 -2.02
N LEU A 16 -22.19 -2.30 -2.93
CA LEU A 16 -21.25 -3.37 -2.56
C LEU A 16 -19.99 -2.81 -1.89
N ARG A 17 -19.41 -1.74 -2.45
CA ARG A 17 -18.26 -1.05 -1.86
C ARG A 17 -18.56 -0.49 -0.47
N ASN A 18 -19.74 0.11 -0.29
CA ASN A 18 -20.16 0.63 1.01
C ASN A 18 -20.31 -0.49 2.05
N THR A 19 -20.97 -1.59 1.70
CA THR A 19 -21.10 -2.75 2.59
C THR A 19 -19.74 -3.33 2.96
N TYR A 20 -18.85 -3.49 1.97
CA TYR A 20 -17.50 -3.96 2.17
C TYR A 20 -16.70 -3.08 3.15
N ASN A 21 -16.70 -1.77 2.92
CA ASN A 21 -15.98 -0.81 3.77
C ASN A 21 -16.54 -0.77 5.19
N ASN A 22 -17.87 -0.84 5.35
CA ASN A 22 -18.50 -0.87 6.67
C ASN A 22 -18.14 -2.13 7.47
N GLU A 23 -18.02 -3.29 6.82
CA GLU A 23 -17.56 -4.53 7.45
C GLU A 23 -16.09 -4.43 7.88
N LEU A 24 -15.23 -3.81 7.07
CA LEU A 24 -13.84 -3.53 7.47
C LEU A 24 -13.77 -2.55 8.64
N LEU A 25 -14.64 -1.53 8.69
CA LEU A 25 -14.69 -0.60 9.82
C LEU A 25 -15.13 -1.29 11.12
N LYS A 26 -16.07 -2.24 11.06
CA LYS A 26 -16.45 -3.05 12.22
C LYS A 26 -15.28 -3.90 12.71
N ALA A 27 -14.56 -4.55 11.79
CA ALA A 27 -13.37 -5.32 12.13
C ALA A 27 -12.27 -4.44 12.76
N LYS A 28 -12.01 -3.25 12.21
CA LYS A 28 -11.05 -2.28 12.76
C LYS A 28 -11.46 -1.80 14.16
N LYS A 29 -12.72 -1.41 14.36
CA LYS A 29 -13.24 -0.94 15.66
C LYS A 29 -13.18 -2.02 16.76
N SER A 30 -13.35 -3.29 16.37
CA SER A 30 -13.16 -4.43 17.28
C SER A 30 -11.73 -4.51 17.83
N ASN A 31 -10.72 -4.18 17.02
CA ASN A 31 -9.31 -4.24 17.43
C ASN A 31 -8.86 -3.05 18.30
N THR A 32 -9.54 -1.91 18.23
CA THR A 32 -9.13 -0.68 18.95
C THR A 32 -9.72 -0.57 20.36
N THR A 33 -10.78 -1.32 20.66
CA THR A 33 -11.39 -1.30 22.00
C THR A 33 -10.67 -2.33 22.85
N GLY A 34 -9.77 -1.88 23.72
CA GLY A 34 -8.87 -2.71 24.55
C GLY A 34 -9.58 -3.64 25.54
N MET A 35 -10.28 -4.65 25.01
CA MET A 35 -10.82 -5.77 25.75
C MET A 35 -10.02 -7.00 25.35
N ALA A 36 -9.12 -7.39 26.25
CA ALA A 36 -8.45 -8.66 26.19
C ALA A 36 -9.50 -9.78 26.10
N THR A 37 -9.19 -10.77 25.26
CA THR A 37 -9.86 -12.07 25.12
C THR A 37 -11.05 -12.15 24.14
N ASN A 38 -10.75 -12.71 22.96
CA ASN A 38 -11.56 -13.65 22.18
C ASN A 38 -12.64 -13.21 21.18
N ASP A 39 -12.99 -11.92 21.01
CA ASP A 39 -13.94 -11.53 19.94
C ASP A 39 -13.23 -10.84 18.77
N LEU A 40 -12.51 -11.64 17.98
CA LEU A 40 -12.13 -11.25 16.61
C LEU A 40 -13.40 -11.19 15.77
N TYR A 41 -13.77 -10.01 15.27
CA TYR A 41 -14.92 -9.87 14.37
C TYR A 41 -14.71 -10.70 13.10
N ILE A 42 -15.43 -11.82 13.00
CA ILE A 42 -15.52 -12.63 11.77
C ILE A 42 -16.76 -12.17 11.01
N SER A 43 -16.57 -11.60 9.82
CA SER A 43 -17.71 -11.19 8.99
C SER A 43 -18.56 -12.41 8.63
N LYS A 44 -19.88 -12.27 8.80
CA LYS A 44 -20.86 -13.30 8.43
C LYS A 44 -21.17 -13.31 6.92
N ILE A 45 -20.47 -12.49 6.13
CA ILE A 45 -20.72 -12.30 4.70
C ILE A 45 -19.75 -13.17 3.89
N PRO A 46 -20.21 -14.28 3.26
CA PRO A 46 -19.32 -15.23 2.59
C PRO A 46 -18.60 -14.65 1.37
N TRP A 47 -19.21 -13.68 0.69
CA TRP A 47 -18.63 -13.04 -0.48
C TRP A 47 -17.64 -11.92 -0.12
N LEU A 48 -17.48 -11.57 1.15
CA LEU A 48 -16.59 -10.47 1.55
C LEU A 48 -15.14 -10.74 1.12
N CYS A 49 -14.65 -11.97 1.29
CA CYS A 49 -13.30 -12.35 0.86
C CYS A 49 -13.08 -12.21 -0.65
N HIS A 50 -14.13 -12.35 -1.46
CA HIS A 50 -14.05 -12.18 -2.92
C HIS A 50 -13.91 -10.72 -3.34
N LEU A 51 -14.17 -9.77 -2.42
CA LEU A 51 -14.02 -8.33 -2.63
C LEU A 51 -12.72 -7.78 -2.03
N ASP A 52 -11.79 -8.63 -1.60
CA ASP A 52 -10.53 -8.19 -0.98
C ASP A 52 -9.62 -7.40 -1.91
N PHE A 53 -9.81 -7.51 -3.23
CA PHE A 53 -9.16 -6.63 -4.20
C PHE A 53 -9.52 -5.14 -4.01
N LEU A 54 -10.62 -4.83 -3.30
CA LEU A 54 -11.01 -3.46 -2.97
C LEU A 54 -10.15 -2.84 -1.84
N LYS A 55 -9.39 -3.62 -1.07
CA LYS A 55 -8.57 -3.13 0.06
C LYS A 55 -7.48 -2.15 -0.36
N ASN A 56 -6.96 -2.31 -1.57
CA ASN A 56 -5.77 -1.60 -2.08
C ASN A 56 -6.12 -0.64 -3.23
N ILE A 57 -7.38 -0.25 -3.35
CA ILE A 57 -7.76 0.79 -4.31
C ILE A 57 -7.42 2.12 -3.66
N ASP A 58 -6.32 2.74 -4.09
CA ASP A 58 -5.95 4.10 -3.73
C ASP A 58 -7.18 5.00 -3.86
N SER A 59 -7.42 5.79 -2.81
CA SER A 59 -8.62 6.59 -2.60
C SER A 59 -8.81 7.68 -3.66
N TYR A 60 -9.24 7.32 -4.86
CA TYR A 60 -9.90 8.26 -5.79
C TYR A 60 -11.28 8.71 -5.27
N THR A 61 -11.65 8.33 -4.05
CA THR A 61 -12.83 8.82 -3.36
C THR A 61 -12.59 10.24 -2.86
N ARG A 62 -13.24 11.20 -3.53
CA ARG A 62 -13.52 12.58 -3.08
C ARG A 62 -13.22 12.79 -1.60
N GLU A 63 -12.26 13.67 -1.32
CA GLU A 63 -11.98 14.23 -0.01
C GLU A 63 -13.29 14.65 0.67
N ASN A 64 -13.68 13.91 1.72
CA ASN A 64 -14.58 14.45 2.73
C ASN A 64 -13.69 15.24 3.70
N THR A 65 -13.93 16.55 3.77
CA THR A 65 -13.14 17.57 4.49
C THR A 65 -13.05 17.40 6.01
N GLU A 66 -13.49 16.27 6.56
CA GLU A 66 -13.49 15.98 8.00
C GLU A 66 -12.32 15.07 8.44
N ASN A 67 -11.55 14.49 7.50
CA ASN A 67 -10.53 13.48 7.80
C ASN A 67 -9.06 13.94 7.70
N MET A 68 -8.78 15.24 7.50
CA MET A 68 -7.40 15.74 7.31
C MET A 68 -6.44 15.38 8.46
N ALA A 69 -6.95 15.24 9.69
CA ALA A 69 -6.14 14.83 10.84
C ALA A 69 -5.79 13.33 10.84
N VAL A 70 -6.64 12.50 10.25
CA VAL A 70 -6.46 11.03 10.19
C VAL A 70 -5.48 10.67 9.07
N ASP A 71 -5.53 11.36 7.93
CA ASP A 71 -4.60 11.17 6.80
C ASP A 71 -3.15 11.51 7.16
N ALA A 72 -2.93 12.50 8.02
CA ALA A 72 -1.58 12.85 8.51
C ALA A 72 -1.02 11.74 9.41
N LEU A 73 -1.86 11.12 10.23
CA LEU A 73 -1.49 10.00 11.10
C LEU A 73 -1.37 8.68 10.32
N GLU A 74 -2.21 8.47 9.31
CA GLU A 74 -2.16 7.31 8.43
C GLU A 74 -0.92 7.35 7.55
N LYS A 75 -0.51 8.51 7.00
CA LYS A 75 0.78 8.64 6.30
C LYS A 75 1.97 8.26 7.18
N VAL A 76 1.98 8.69 8.45
CA VAL A 76 3.02 8.32 9.42
C VAL A 76 3.00 6.81 9.72
N ALA A 77 1.81 6.20 9.80
CA ALA A 77 1.65 4.76 10.07
C ALA A 77 1.93 3.87 8.85
N THR A 78 1.56 4.29 7.64
CA THR A 78 1.82 3.56 6.38
C THR A 78 3.28 3.61 5.97
N GLN A 79 4.03 4.64 6.41
CA GLN A 79 5.48 4.68 6.26
C GLN A 79 6.19 3.50 6.97
N HIS A 80 5.51 2.84 7.91
CA HIS A 80 6.10 1.84 8.80
C HIS A 80 5.84 0.38 8.38
N PHE A 81 5.08 0.15 7.30
CA PHE A 81 4.71 -1.20 6.85
C PHE A 81 5.55 -1.75 5.67
N LEU A 82 6.51 -0.97 5.17
CA LEU A 82 7.45 -1.35 4.10
C LEU A 82 8.88 -1.00 4.53
N ASN A 83 9.32 -1.52 5.68
CA ASN A 83 10.70 -1.36 6.12
C ASN A 83 11.36 -2.73 6.14
N ASP A 84 11.64 -3.30 4.97
CA ASP A 84 12.68 -4.33 4.94
C ASP A 84 14.06 -3.69 5.18
N GLU A 85 15.10 -4.50 5.36
CA GLU A 85 16.46 -4.00 5.62
C GLU A 85 16.97 -3.12 4.46
N PHE A 86 16.51 -3.36 3.23
CA PHE A 86 16.92 -2.61 2.05
C PHE A 86 16.20 -1.27 1.94
N ASP A 87 14.95 -1.17 2.39
CA ASP A 87 14.22 0.09 2.51
C ASP A 87 14.90 1.00 3.54
N LEU A 88 15.29 0.46 4.70
CA LEU A 88 16.05 1.21 5.71
C LEU A 88 17.43 1.63 5.19
N PHE A 89 18.12 0.74 4.48
CA PHE A 89 19.38 1.06 3.81
C PHE A 89 19.20 2.19 2.79
N GLY A 90 18.18 2.12 1.93
CA GLY A 90 17.86 3.13 0.93
C GLY A 90 17.58 4.49 1.55
N GLN A 91 16.80 4.53 2.63
CA GLN A 91 16.54 5.74 3.41
C GLN A 91 17.84 6.31 4.01
N THR A 92 18.71 5.45 4.55
CA THR A 92 20.00 5.86 5.12
C THR A 92 20.92 6.47 4.05
N ILE A 93 21.01 5.85 2.87
CA ILE A 93 21.79 6.37 1.74
C ILE A 93 21.23 7.72 1.28
N ALA A 94 19.90 7.85 1.15
CA ALA A 94 19.27 9.09 0.76
C ALA A 94 19.55 10.23 1.76
N GLU A 95 19.52 9.94 3.06
CA GLU A 95 19.90 10.90 4.10
C GLU A 95 21.36 11.33 3.95
N GLN A 96 22.28 10.39 3.74
CA GLN A 96 23.70 10.69 3.55
C GLN A 96 23.96 11.52 2.30
N LEU A 97 23.32 11.21 1.17
CA LEU A 97 23.48 11.99 -0.07
C LEU A 97 23.00 13.44 0.08
N ARG A 98 21.92 13.67 0.86
CA ARG A 98 21.41 15.02 1.16
C ARG A 98 22.39 15.87 1.96
N GLN A 99 23.26 15.24 2.74
CA GLN A 99 24.28 15.93 3.54
C GLN A 99 25.56 16.26 2.76
N LEU A 100 25.67 15.79 1.51
CA LEU A 100 26.83 16.07 0.65
C LEU A 100 26.58 17.29 -0.26
N PRO A 101 27.65 17.99 -0.68
CA PRO A 101 27.55 18.96 -1.77
C PRO A 101 26.96 18.32 -3.04
N LEU A 102 26.10 19.04 -3.75
CA LEU A 102 25.31 18.50 -4.86
C LEU A 102 26.15 17.73 -5.89
N GLU A 103 27.30 18.28 -6.30
CA GLU A 103 28.18 17.62 -7.27
C GLU A 103 28.70 16.27 -6.76
N ILE A 104 29.04 16.18 -5.47
CA ILE A 104 29.53 14.96 -4.84
C ILE A 104 28.38 13.97 -4.65
N ALA A 105 27.20 14.44 -4.28
CA ALA A 105 26.00 13.62 -4.14
C ALA A 105 25.66 12.92 -5.46
N LEU A 106 25.62 13.67 -6.58
CA LEU A 106 25.31 13.12 -7.90
C LEU A 106 26.36 12.11 -8.40
N LYS A 107 27.65 12.38 -8.17
CA LYS A 107 28.72 11.41 -8.50
C LYS A 107 28.59 10.13 -7.67
N THR A 108 28.27 10.25 -6.39
CA THR A 108 28.09 9.12 -5.47
C THR A 108 26.85 8.32 -5.83
N GLU A 109 25.74 8.98 -6.14
CA GLU A 109 24.50 8.35 -6.61
C GLU A 109 24.75 7.48 -7.84
N GLU A 110 25.42 8.02 -8.87
CA GLU A 110 25.69 7.27 -10.09
C GLU A 110 26.61 6.06 -9.83
N MET A 111 27.56 6.16 -8.90
CA MET A 111 28.41 5.03 -8.49
C MET A 111 27.59 3.90 -7.86
N ILE A 112 26.66 4.23 -6.97
CA ILE A 112 25.77 3.26 -6.31
C ILE A 112 24.89 2.59 -7.36
N LEU A 113 24.23 3.38 -8.21
CA LEU A 113 23.35 2.86 -9.27
C LEU A 113 24.11 2.00 -10.26
N SER A 114 25.32 2.39 -10.68
CA SER A 114 26.19 1.61 -11.57
C SER A 114 26.48 0.23 -10.99
N THR A 115 26.77 0.16 -9.70
CA THR A 115 27.05 -1.10 -9.00
C THR A 115 25.84 -2.03 -9.01
N VAL A 116 24.65 -1.51 -8.66
CA VAL A 116 23.40 -2.29 -8.67
C VAL A 116 23.07 -2.77 -10.10
N ARG A 117 23.18 -1.89 -11.10
CA ARG A 117 22.97 -2.23 -12.52
C ARG A 117 23.90 -3.36 -12.96
N LYS A 118 25.19 -3.30 -12.62
CA LYS A 118 26.17 -4.35 -12.96
C LYS A 118 25.79 -5.71 -12.37
N GLN A 119 25.37 -5.76 -11.10
CA GLN A 119 24.93 -7.02 -10.48
C GLN A 119 23.66 -7.58 -11.13
N ARG A 120 22.68 -6.72 -11.45
CA ARG A 120 21.45 -7.14 -12.15
C ARG A 120 21.75 -7.72 -13.53
N ILE A 121 22.64 -7.09 -14.30
CA ILE A 121 23.05 -7.60 -15.63
C ILE A 121 23.79 -8.94 -15.50
N LYS A 122 24.68 -9.08 -14.50
CA LYS A 122 25.41 -10.33 -14.26
C LYS A 122 24.45 -11.49 -13.98
N LEU A 123 23.45 -11.26 -13.14
CA LEU A 123 22.43 -12.27 -12.81
C LEU A 123 21.61 -12.66 -14.05
N ALA A 124 21.17 -11.67 -14.84
CA ALA A 124 20.42 -11.93 -16.07
C ALA A 124 21.22 -12.80 -17.07
N LYS A 125 22.53 -12.55 -17.22
CA LYS A 125 23.42 -13.35 -18.08
C LYS A 125 23.63 -14.79 -17.59
N GLN A 126 23.57 -15.02 -16.28
CA GLN A 126 23.72 -16.37 -15.71
C GLN A 126 22.46 -17.22 -15.94
N GLN A 127 21.29 -16.59 -15.91
CA GLN A 127 20.01 -17.27 -16.18
C GLN A 127 19.88 -17.70 -17.65
N THR A 128 20.43 -16.94 -18.60
CA THR A 128 20.40 -17.28 -20.03
C THR A 128 21.37 -18.40 -20.43
N SER A 129 22.39 -18.69 -19.62
CA SER A 129 23.39 -19.74 -19.92
C SER A 129 23.05 -21.12 -19.31
N THR A 130 21.92 -21.22 -18.60
CA THR A 130 21.45 -22.47 -17.95
C THR A 130 20.22 -23.05 -18.66
N GLN A 131 19.89 -22.56 -19.86
CA GLN A 131 18.88 -23.11 -20.77
C GLN A 131 19.53 -23.63 -22.04
#